data_AF-A0A815KTJ9-F1
#
_entry.id   AF-A0A815KTJ9-F1
#
_cell.length_a   1.000
_cell.length_b   1.000
_cell.length_c   1.000
_cell.angle_alpha   90.00
_cell.angle_beta   90.00
_cell.angle_gamma   90.00
#
_symmetry.space_group_name_H-M   'P 1'
#
loop_
_entity.id
_entity.type
_entity.pdbx_description
1 polymer ?
#
loop_
_entity_poly.entity_id
_entity_poly.type
_entity_poly.pdbx_seq_one_letter_code
_entity_poly.pdbx_strand_id
1 'polypeptide(L)'
;MPVPVLVIVCHIFAKAENVDHVKNILTALIEPTKKEEGCIRIRLLEDIADKTHFTFISQWESDEVYENYLQALYIAKAGEDLKNELAEVADVKKYKYIQHPEKKEEAKNSSGRCTLL
;
A
#
# COMPACT_ATOMS: atom_id res chain seq x y z
N MET A 1 25.40 -0.08 0.45
CA MET A 1 24.49 -1.11 1.01
C MET A 1 23.10 -0.75 0.52
N PRO A 2 22.28 -1.65 -0.04
CA PRO A 2 20.89 -1.29 -0.31
C PRO A 2 20.24 -0.94 1.03
N VAL A 3 19.49 0.15 1.05
CA VAL A 3 18.76 0.61 2.24
C VAL A 3 17.81 -0.52 2.65
N PRO A 4 17.77 -0.92 3.94
CA PRO A 4 16.86 -1.98 4.38
C PRO A 4 15.41 -1.55 4.11
N VAL A 5 14.75 -2.27 3.21
CA VAL A 5 13.35 -2.00 2.86
C VAL A 5 12.45 -2.59 3.93
N LEU A 6 11.69 -1.73 4.61
CA LEU A 6 10.61 -2.13 5.49
C LEU A 6 9.42 -2.57 4.64
N VAL A 7 8.85 -3.73 4.95
CA VAL A 7 7.61 -4.20 4.32
C VAL A 7 6.49 -4.17 5.35
N ILE A 8 5.38 -3.53 5.01
CA ILE A 8 4.19 -3.49 5.84
C ILE A 8 3.11 -4.35 5.19
N VAL A 9 2.51 -5.24 5.98
CA VAL A 9 1.24 -5.89 5.63
C VAL A 9 0.20 -5.42 6.64
N CYS A 10 -0.84 -4.75 6.15
CA CYS A 10 -1.94 -4.26 6.97
C CYS A 10 -3.23 -4.92 6.51
N HIS A 11 -3.81 -5.75 7.37
CA HIS A 11 -5.10 -6.40 7.15
C HIS A 11 -6.22 -5.53 7.72
N ILE A 12 -7.27 -5.34 6.92
CA ILE A 12 -8.42 -4.49 7.23
C ILE A 12 -9.67 -5.31 6.94
N PHE A 13 -10.55 -5.43 7.94
CA PHE A 13 -11.82 -6.15 7.82
C PHE A 13 -12.97 -5.17 7.95
N ALA A 14 -13.70 -4.96 6.85
CA ALA A 14 -14.89 -4.12 6.83
C ALA A 14 -16.07 -4.84 7.49
N LYS A 15 -17.03 -4.09 8.04
CA LYS A 15 -18.37 -4.62 8.30
C LYS A 15 -19.02 -5.00 6.98
N ALA A 16 -19.83 -6.06 6.97
CA ALA A 16 -20.42 -6.62 5.76
C ALA A 16 -21.28 -5.59 4.99
N GLU A 17 -21.93 -4.68 5.72
CA GLU A 17 -22.75 -3.60 5.17
C GLU A 17 -21.93 -2.42 4.59
N ASN A 18 -20.63 -2.31 4.90
CA ASN A 18 -19.82 -1.14 4.61
C ASN A 18 -18.64 -1.42 3.65
N VAL A 19 -18.61 -2.61 3.03
CA VAL A 19 -17.54 -3.05 2.12
C VAL A 19 -17.21 -2.01 1.04
N ASP A 20 -18.21 -1.50 0.32
CA ASP A 20 -17.98 -0.54 -0.76
C ASP A 20 -17.52 0.82 -0.22
N HIS A 21 -18.03 1.24 0.93
CA HIS A 21 -17.61 2.49 1.56
C HIS A 21 -16.14 2.43 2.00
N VAL A 22 -15.76 1.36 2.70
CA VAL A 22 -14.37 1.10 3.10
C VAL A 22 -13.47 1.03 1.88
N LYS A 23 -13.82 0.25 0.85
CA LYS A 23 -13.04 0.13 -0.39
C LYS A 23 -12.77 1.49 -1.05
N ASN A 24 -13.77 2.37 -1.09
CA ASN A 24 -13.62 3.71 -1.66
C ASN A 24 -12.61 4.55 -0.86
N ILE A 25 -12.68 4.52 0.47
CA ILE A 25 -11.71 5.20 1.34
C ILE A 25 -10.31 4.65 1.09
N LEU A 26 -10.13 3.32 1.16
CA LEU A 26 -8.82 2.68 0.99
C LEU A 26 -8.21 2.95 -0.39
N THR A 27 -9.02 2.94 -1.44
CA THR A 27 -8.56 3.24 -2.80
C THR A 27 -8.10 4.69 -2.93
N ALA A 28 -8.78 5.64 -2.28
CA ALA A 28 -8.40 7.05 -2.29
C ALA A 28 -7.05 7.33 -1.63
N LEU A 29 -6.55 6.43 -0.78
CA LEU A 29 -5.23 6.55 -0.14
C LEU A 29 -4.07 6.22 -1.08
N ILE A 30 -4.29 5.46 -2.15
CA ILE A 30 -3.20 4.94 -2.99
C ILE A 30 -2.37 6.05 -3.65
N GLU A 31 -3.03 6.96 -4.36
CA GLU A 31 -2.32 8.01 -5.10
C GLU A 31 -1.58 9.03 -4.22
N PRO A 32 -2.12 9.52 -3.09
CA PRO A 32 -1.33 10.35 -2.18
C PRO A 32 -0.19 9.56 -1.53
N THR A 33 -0.42 8.31 -1.10
CA THR A 33 0.65 7.52 -0.46
C THR A 33 1.79 7.18 -1.41
N LYS A 34 1.53 6.96 -2.71
CA LYS A 34 2.59 6.82 -3.73
C LYS A 34 3.50 8.04 -3.86
N LYS A 35 3.02 9.22 -3.48
CA LYS A 35 3.77 10.48 -3.55
C LYS A 35 4.53 10.79 -2.27
N GLU A 36 4.35 9.99 -1.22
CA GLU A 36 5.11 10.13 0.02
C GLU A 36 6.59 9.87 -0.23
N GLU A 37 7.43 10.73 0.32
CA GLU A 37 8.87 10.55 0.28
C GLU A 37 9.22 9.25 1.00
N GLY A 38 10.01 8.40 0.33
CA GLY A 38 10.40 7.09 0.83
C GLY A 38 9.33 5.99 0.79
N CYS A 39 8.14 6.24 0.20
CA CYS A 39 7.23 5.16 -0.21
C CYS A 39 7.74 4.51 -1.51
N ILE A 40 8.30 3.31 -1.41
CA ILE A 40 8.86 2.57 -2.55
C ILE A 40 7.74 1.88 -3.35
N ARG A 41 6.74 1.35 -2.65
CA ARG A 41 5.62 0.64 -3.25
C ARG A 41 4.42 0.66 -2.31
N ILE A 42 3.23 0.72 -2.87
CA ILE A 42 1.99 0.42 -2.17
C ILE A 42 1.05 -0.34 -3.10
N ARG A 43 0.37 -1.35 -2.55
CA ARG A 43 -0.67 -2.12 -3.23
C ARG A 43 -1.84 -2.32 -2.28
N LEU A 44 -3.05 -2.14 -2.79
CA LEU A 44 -4.29 -2.55 -2.14
C LEU A 44 -4.77 -3.83 -2.80
N LEU A 45 -5.07 -4.82 -1.97
CA LEU A 45 -5.60 -6.12 -2.37
C LEU A 45 -6.95 -6.32 -1.69
N GLU A 46 -7.82 -7.07 -2.36
CA GLU A 46 -9.06 -7.59 -1.82
C GLU A 46 -8.93 -9.12 -1.79
N ASP A 47 -9.38 -9.74 -0.71
CA ASP A 47 -9.42 -11.19 -0.60
C ASP A 47 -10.44 -11.79 -1.59
N ILE A 48 -10.09 -12.93 -2.17
CA ILE A 48 -10.92 -13.61 -3.16
C ILE A 48 -12.06 -14.36 -2.46
N ALA A 49 -11.80 -14.94 -1.29
CA ALA A 49 -12.74 -15.73 -0.52
C ALA A 49 -13.61 -14.86 0.41
N ASP A 50 -13.10 -13.73 0.88
CA ASP A 50 -13.81 -12.83 1.79
C ASP A 50 -13.81 -11.37 1.30
N LYS A 51 -14.96 -10.90 0.81
CA LYS A 51 -15.11 -9.53 0.29
C LYS A 51 -15.00 -8.44 1.35
N THR A 52 -15.04 -8.79 2.62
CA THR A 52 -14.83 -7.85 3.72
C THR A 52 -13.35 -7.62 4.03
N HIS A 53 -12.46 -8.50 3.53
CA HIS A 53 -11.05 -8.47 3.84
C HIS A 53 -10.24 -7.75 2.76
N PHE A 54 -9.60 -6.66 3.16
CA PHE A 54 -8.64 -5.90 2.35
C PHE A 54 -7.24 -5.99 2.95
N THR A 55 -6.22 -5.89 2.10
CA THR A 55 -4.82 -5.89 2.55
C THR A 55 -4.02 -4.82 1.83
N PHE A 56 -3.35 -3.95 2.60
CA PHE A 56 -2.25 -3.16 2.06
C PHE A 56 -0.95 -3.94 2.16
N ILE A 57 -0.20 -3.98 1.06
CA ILE A 57 1.20 -4.39 1.04
C ILE A 57 2.02 -3.19 0.57
N SER A 58 2.77 -2.59 1.49
CA SER A 58 3.61 -1.43 1.20
C SER A 58 5.07 -1.65 1.56
N GLN A 59 5.94 -0.89 0.91
CA GLN A 59 7.39 -0.94 1.04
C GLN A 59 7.90 0.47 1.28
N TRP A 60 8.71 0.63 2.30
CA TRP A 60 9.20 1.91 2.77
C TRP A 60 10.72 1.88 2.93
N GLU A 61 11.36 3.03 2.77
CA GLU A 61 12.80 3.17 2.94
C GLU A 61 13.26 2.89 4.37
N SER A 62 12.44 3.19 5.38
CA SER A 62 12.75 2.93 6.78
C SER A 62 11.49 2.91 7.66
N ASP A 63 11.64 2.49 8.90
CA ASP A 63 10.59 2.57 9.92
C ASP A 63 10.22 4.01 10.27
N GLU A 64 11.21 4.91 10.33
CA GLU A 64 11.00 6.32 10.62
C GLU A 64 10.13 7.01 9.56
N VAL A 65 10.38 6.71 8.27
CA VAL A 65 9.56 7.23 7.17
C VAL A 65 8.11 6.73 7.28
N TYR A 66 7.93 5.45 7.60
CA TYR A 66 6.59 4.88 7.77
C TYR A 66 5.84 5.48 8.97
N GLU A 67 6.51 5.67 10.11
CA GLU A 67 5.90 6.30 11.29
C GLU A 67 5.52 7.77 11.01
N ASN A 68 6.34 8.50 10.25
CA ASN A 68 5.99 9.86 9.81
C ASN A 68 4.78 9.85 8.87
N TYR A 69 4.70 8.90 7.95
CA TYR A 69 3.54 8.71 7.08
C TYR A 69 2.24 8.46 7.88
N LEU A 70 2.29 7.68 8.96
CA LEU A 70 1.12 7.44 9.81
C LEU A 70 0.57 8.72 10.46
N GLN A 71 1.39 9.75 10.58
CA GLN A 71 0.98 11.06 11.13
C GLN A 71 0.41 12.01 10.07
N ALA A 72 0.43 11.64 8.78
CA ALA A 72 -0.10 12.48 7.72
C ALA A 72 -1.60 12.74 7.90
N LEU A 73 -2.02 13.98 7.68
CA LEU A 73 -3.40 14.41 7.98
C LEU A 73 -4.46 13.56 7.26
N TYR A 74 -4.21 13.15 6.01
CA TYR A 74 -5.15 12.33 5.25
C TYR A 74 -5.22 10.89 5.76
N ILE A 75 -4.15 10.36 6.37
CA ILE A 75 -4.14 9.05 7.03
C ILE A 75 -4.91 9.11 8.34
N ALA A 76 -4.66 10.12 9.17
CA ALA A 76 -5.43 10.34 10.39
C ALA A 76 -6.92 10.50 10.09
N LYS A 77 -7.26 11.28 9.05
CA LYS A 77 -8.66 11.46 8.60
C LYS A 77 -9.28 10.14 8.15
N ALA A 78 -8.57 9.35 7.35
CA ALA A 78 -9.06 8.04 6.91
C ALA A 78 -9.25 7.07 8.09
N GLY A 79 -8.36 7.11 9.09
CA GLY A 79 -8.53 6.33 10.32
C GLY A 79 -9.81 6.67 11.07
N GLU A 80 -10.15 7.96 11.18
CA GLU A 80 -11.41 8.39 11.77
C GLU A 80 -12.63 7.99 10.93
N ASP A 81 -12.56 8.14 9.60
CA ASP A 81 -13.65 7.76 8.69
C ASP A 81 -13.90 6.24 8.69
N LEU A 82 -12.87 5.43 8.94
CA LEU A 82 -12.99 3.96 9.01
C LEU A 82 -13.39 3.44 10.40
N LYS A 83 -13.24 4.23 11.46
CA LYS A 83 -13.35 3.76 12.86
C LYS A 83 -14.61 2.96 13.18
N ASN A 84 -15.76 3.35 12.62
CA ASN A 84 -17.04 2.67 12.83
C ASN A 84 -17.42 1.69 11.71
N GLU A 85 -16.60 1.61 10.68
CA GLU A 85 -16.84 0.85 9.45
C GLU A 85 -16.15 -0.50 9.46
N LEU A 86 -15.16 -0.68 10.34
CA LEU A 86 -14.40 -1.92 10.48
C LEU A 86 -15.06 -2.88 11.47
N ALA A 87 -14.96 -4.17 11.17
CA ALA A 87 -15.39 -5.25 12.05
C ALA A 87 -14.43 -5.42 13.25
N GLU A 88 -13.15 -5.11 13.04
CA GLU A 88 -12.10 -5.17 14.05
C GLU A 88 -11.01 -4.13 13.78
N VAL A 89 -10.10 -3.95 14.73
CA VAL A 89 -8.94 -3.06 14.55
C VAL A 89 -8.01 -3.65 13.48
N ALA A 90 -7.48 -2.80 12.60
CA ALA A 90 -6.56 -3.25 11.56
C ALA A 90 -5.33 -3.97 12.15
N ASP A 91 -4.98 -5.12 11.58
CA ASP A 91 -3.81 -5.90 11.96
C ASP A 91 -2.61 -5.50 11.10
N VAL A 92 -1.66 -4.78 11.70
CA VAL A 92 -0.48 -4.22 11.02
C VAL A 92 0.77 -4.99 11.43
N LYS A 93 1.48 -5.52 10.44
CA LYS A 93 2.72 -6.27 10.66
C LYS A 93 3.87 -5.69 9.84
N LYS A 94 5.01 -5.53 10.53
CA LYS A 94 6.28 -5.06 9.98
C LYS A 94 7.17 -6.26 9.66
N TYR A 95 7.72 -6.29 8.46
CA TYR A 95 8.59 -7.35 7.97
C TYR A 95 9.87 -6.79 7.37
N LYS A 96 10.91 -7.62 7.38
CA LYS A 96 12.12 -7.44 6.59
C LYS A 96 12.25 -8.58 5.60
N TYR A 97 12.93 -8.32 4.49
CA TYR A 97 13.33 -9.40 3.59
C TYR A 97 14.36 -10.30 4.26
N ILE A 98 14.07 -11.61 4.33
CA ILE A 98 15.11 -12.64 4.55
C ILE A 98 15.86 -12.87 3.25
N GLN A 99 15.12 -12.93 2.14
CA GLN A 99 15.64 -12.95 0.79
C GLN A 99 15.15 -11.70 0.05
N HIS A 100 16.09 -10.91 -0.45
CA HIS A 100 15.76 -9.69 -1.18
C HIS A 100 15.26 -10.03 -2.58
N PRO A 101 14.21 -9.37 -3.08
CA PRO A 101 13.75 -9.58 -4.45
C PRO A 101 14.83 -9.11 -5.43
N GLU A 102 15.06 -9.90 -6.47
CA GLU A 102 15.92 -9.47 -7.57
C GLU A 102 15.32 -8.22 -8.23
N LYS A 103 16.18 -7.25 -8.56
CA LYS A 103 15.77 -6.12 -9.41
C LYS A 103 15.39 -6.70 -10.78
N LYS A 104 14.10 -6.82 -11.08
CA LYS A 104 13.67 -6.97 -12.46
C LYS A 104 13.99 -5.65 -13.16
N GLU A 105 14.92 -5.66 -14.12
CA GLU A 105 15.08 -4.57 -15.07
C GLU A 105 13.73 -4.36 -15.75
N GLU A 106 13.14 -3.19 -15.54
CA GLU A 106 12.01 -2.74 -16.35
C GLU A 106 12.50 -2.69 -17.79
N ALA A 107 11.85 -3.47 -18.66
CA ALA A 107 12.16 -3.49 -20.08
C ALA A 107 12.12 -2.05 -20.59
N LYS A 108 13.29 -1.51 -20.94
CA LYS A 108 13.39 -0.32 -21.77
C LYS A 108 12.66 -0.67 -23.06
N ASN A 109 11.42 -0.19 -23.21
CA ASN A 109 10.80 -0.08 -24.52
C ASN A 109 11.62 0.95 -25.29
N SER A 110 12.74 0.49 -25.87
CA SER A 110 13.40 1.17 -26.96
C SER A 110 12.40 1.16 -28.11
N SER A 111 11.65 2.25 -28.26
CA SER A 111 10.98 2.58 -29.52
C SER A 111 12.08 2.80 -30.57
N GLY A 112 12.59 1.69 -31.09
CA GLY A 112 13.43 1.65 -32.28
C GLY A 112 12.59 2.02 -33.49
N ARG A 113 13.01 3.11 -34.13
CA ARG A 113 12.64 3.54 -35.49
C ARG A 113 12.40 2.38 -36.45
N CYS A 114 11.37 2.48 -37.28
CA CYS A 114 11.39 1.92 -38.63
C CYS A 114 10.90 2.98 -39.64
N THR A 115 11.58 2.98 -40.78
CA THR A 115 11.77 4.07 -41.74
C THR A 115 10.70 4.05 -42.84
N LEU A 116 10.17 5.21 -43.23
CA LEU A 116 9.44 5.40 -44.49
C LEU A 116 9.98 6.67 -45.17
N LEU A 117 11.08 6.51 -45.90
CA LEU A 117 11.46 7.24 -47.11
C LEU A 117 12.34 6.32 -47.95
#